data_AF-A0AAP6CU54-F1
#
_entry.id   AF-A0AAP6CU54-F1
#
_cell.length_a   1.000
_cell.length_b   1.000
_cell.length_c   1.000
_cell.angle_alpha   90.00
_cell.angle_beta   90.00
_cell.angle_gamma   90.00
#
_symmetry.space_group_name_H-M   'P 1'
#
loop_
_entity.id
_entity.type
_entity.pdbx_description
1 polymer ?
#
loop_
_entity_poly.entity_id
_entity_poly.type
_entity_poly.pdbx_seq_one_letter_code
_entity_poly.pdbx_strand_id
1 'polypeptide(L)'
;MLKKICSPQIRFKQFDSAWLTKKVGDLFLINRSGNLTKKYFRPFVSAKYIYPVYSSQIENHGILGYYKDFLAENVITWTADGVNAGVVNFRKEKFFATSGCGILISKKYQPNEFFAIAIGNNTRDHITPGPIPHLISSEMAQVELKFTPNINEQKKISQLFEALENLANKLEEKISVLKNLKNDFNNKMFANLSSDFPSIRFKGFKSAWITDQVKNLFEISRGQTLTKHQIKTRPVERERIHLPGLFITNKKSRNIWLLQRIFGAKKDNLFNSRKSWIG
;
A
#
# COMPACT_ATOMS: atom_id res chain seq x y z
N MET A 1 -3.34 22.80 34.68
CA MET A 1 -2.69 21.95 33.64
C MET A 1 -3.73 21.60 32.59
N LEU A 2 -3.57 22.07 31.35
CA LEU A 2 -4.45 21.67 30.25
C LEU A 2 -4.19 20.18 29.95
N LYS A 3 -5.17 19.30 30.19
CA LYS A 3 -5.14 17.92 29.70
C LYS A 3 -4.82 17.98 28.21
N LYS A 4 -3.67 17.45 27.81
CA LYS A 4 -3.27 17.36 26.40
C LYS A 4 -4.36 16.57 25.68
N ILE A 5 -5.26 17.26 24.98
CA ILE A 5 -6.38 16.65 24.29
C ILE A 5 -5.78 15.72 23.24
N CYS A 6 -6.00 14.42 23.39
CA CYS A 6 -5.62 13.43 22.40
C CYS A 6 -6.45 13.73 21.15
N SER A 7 -5.85 14.44 20.20
CA SER A 7 -6.51 14.89 18.97
C SER A 7 -5.52 14.79 17.80
N PRO A 8 -5.98 14.37 16.63
CA PRO A 8 -5.11 14.26 15.46
C PRO A 8 -4.76 15.64 14.90
N GLN A 9 -3.58 15.76 14.29
CA GLN A 9 -3.13 17.02 13.66
C GLN A 9 -4.02 17.45 12.47
N ILE A 10 -4.62 16.48 11.79
CA ILE A 10 -5.56 16.68 10.69
C ILE A 10 -6.85 15.99 11.08
N ARG A 11 -7.96 16.75 11.05
CA ARG A 11 -9.27 16.28 11.50
C ARG A 11 -10.37 16.90 10.66
N PHE A 12 -11.46 16.17 10.42
CA PHE A 12 -12.64 16.76 9.80
C PHE A 12 -13.27 17.77 10.77
N LYS A 13 -13.55 18.99 10.27
CA LYS A 13 -14.09 20.12 11.06
C LYS A 13 -15.27 19.81 11.96
N GLN A 14 -16.12 18.89 11.53
CA GLN A 14 -17.36 18.52 12.21
C GLN A 14 -17.15 17.64 13.46
N PHE A 15 -15.91 17.28 13.80
CA PHE A 15 -15.59 16.49 14.98
C PHE A 15 -14.59 17.23 15.87
N ASP A 16 -14.89 17.29 17.16
CA ASP A 16 -14.14 18.02 18.18
C ASP A 16 -13.88 17.19 19.46
N SER A 17 -14.61 16.07 19.63
CA SER A 17 -14.46 15.16 20.78
C SER A 17 -13.04 14.67 21.01
N ALA A 18 -12.61 14.53 22.26
CA ALA A 18 -11.29 13.98 22.57
C ALA A 18 -11.22 12.49 22.17
N TRP A 19 -10.08 12.08 21.61
CA TRP A 19 -9.79 10.66 21.42
C TRP A 19 -9.38 10.03 22.76
N LEU A 20 -9.62 8.72 22.86
CA LEU A 20 -9.22 7.88 23.98
C LEU A 20 -7.91 7.16 23.64
N THR A 21 -7.21 6.72 24.67
CA THR A 21 -6.01 5.90 24.57
C THR A 21 -6.24 4.60 25.33
N LYS A 22 -6.05 3.45 24.68
CA LYS A 22 -6.17 2.12 25.27
C LYS A 22 -5.18 1.14 24.63
N LYS A 23 -4.88 0.04 25.32
CA LYS A 23 -4.14 -1.07 24.73
C LYS A 23 -5.09 -1.94 23.89
N VAL A 24 -4.56 -2.60 22.86
CA VAL A 24 -5.32 -3.55 22.04
C VAL A 24 -5.93 -4.65 22.91
N GLY A 25 -5.19 -5.17 23.89
CA GLY A 25 -5.67 -6.20 24.81
C GLY A 25 -6.86 -5.76 25.67
N ASP A 26 -7.05 -4.46 25.89
CA ASP A 26 -8.22 -3.93 26.63
C ASP A 26 -9.48 -3.89 25.75
N LEU A 27 -9.30 -3.72 24.43
CA LEU A 27 -10.40 -3.52 23.48
C LEU A 27 -10.79 -4.79 22.72
N PHE A 28 -9.86 -5.73 22.55
CA PHE A 28 -10.03 -6.92 21.74
C PHE A 28 -9.65 -8.18 22.51
N LEU A 29 -10.38 -9.28 22.25
CA LEU A 29 -9.96 -10.63 22.54
C LEU A 29 -9.02 -11.09 21.44
N ILE A 30 -7.90 -11.69 21.82
CA ILE A 30 -6.86 -12.12 20.89
C ILE A 30 -6.96 -13.63 20.75
N ASN A 31 -7.38 -14.08 19.58
CA ASN A 31 -7.46 -15.49 19.23
C ASN A 31 -6.35 -15.88 18.25
N ARG A 32 -5.94 -17.15 18.35
CA ARG A 32 -5.11 -17.77 17.32
C ARG A 32 -5.98 -18.26 16.18
N SER A 33 -5.42 -18.20 14.98
CA SER A 33 -6.00 -18.69 13.73
C SER A 33 -5.95 -20.22 13.64
N GLY A 34 -6.61 -20.76 12.62
CA GLY A 34 -6.66 -22.20 12.37
C GLY A 34 -5.45 -22.71 11.60
N ASN A 35 -5.15 -24.01 11.75
CA ASN A 35 -4.16 -24.67 10.90
C ASN A 35 -4.84 -25.21 9.64
N LEU A 36 -4.34 -24.82 8.46
CA LEU A 36 -4.87 -25.28 7.17
C LEU A 36 -3.73 -25.57 6.19
N THR A 37 -3.58 -26.84 5.83
CA THR A 37 -2.58 -27.31 4.86
C THR A 37 -3.03 -27.12 3.41
N LYS A 38 -2.08 -26.94 2.49
CA LYS A 38 -2.31 -26.75 1.03
C LYS A 38 -3.28 -27.75 0.39
N LYS A 39 -3.35 -29.00 0.87
CA LYS A 39 -4.28 -30.02 0.36
C LYS A 39 -5.76 -29.65 0.52
N TYR A 40 -6.08 -28.78 1.48
CA TYR A 40 -7.45 -28.51 1.88
C TYR A 40 -8.08 -27.29 1.21
N PHE A 41 -7.31 -26.43 0.53
CA PHE A 41 -7.86 -25.26 -0.19
C PHE A 41 -7.54 -25.32 -1.69
N ARG A 42 -8.12 -24.40 -2.46
CA ARG A 42 -7.92 -24.27 -3.91
C ARG A 42 -7.44 -22.85 -4.25
N PRO A 43 -6.60 -22.67 -5.28
CA PRO A 43 -6.12 -21.33 -5.65
C PRO A 43 -7.21 -20.45 -6.29
N PHE A 44 -8.31 -21.05 -6.74
CA PHE A 44 -9.44 -20.37 -7.38
C PHE A 44 -10.77 -20.71 -6.68
N VAL A 45 -11.74 -19.80 -6.82
CA VAL A 45 -13.11 -19.99 -6.33
C VAL A 45 -13.79 -21.12 -7.10
N SER A 46 -14.54 -21.97 -6.40
CA SER A 46 -15.41 -22.99 -7.01
C SER A 46 -16.68 -23.17 -6.18
N ALA A 47 -17.66 -23.92 -6.68
CA ALA A 47 -18.94 -24.13 -6.01
C ALA A 47 -18.84 -24.54 -4.53
N LYS A 48 -17.78 -25.30 -4.17
CA LYS A 48 -17.52 -25.73 -2.79
C LYS A 48 -16.47 -24.90 -2.06
N TYR A 49 -15.56 -24.23 -2.76
CA TYR A 49 -14.43 -23.50 -2.17
C TYR A 49 -14.60 -22.02 -2.45
N ILE A 50 -15.32 -21.33 -1.55
CA ILE A 50 -15.76 -19.95 -1.75
C ILE A 50 -15.16 -18.95 -0.76
N TYR A 51 -14.68 -19.42 0.41
CA TYR A 51 -14.20 -18.52 1.45
C TYR A 51 -12.69 -18.24 1.30
N PRO A 52 -12.25 -16.99 1.22
CA PRO A 52 -10.82 -16.68 1.11
C PRO A 52 -10.02 -17.19 2.31
N VAL A 53 -8.83 -17.68 2.03
CA VAL A 53 -7.84 -18.13 3.01
C VAL A 53 -6.74 -17.08 3.09
N TYR A 54 -6.62 -16.39 4.21
CA TYR A 54 -5.57 -15.41 4.46
C TYR A 54 -4.36 -16.01 5.15
N SER A 55 -3.16 -15.60 4.74
CA SER A 55 -1.88 -15.97 5.35
C SER A 55 -0.99 -14.73 5.57
N SER A 56 0.27 -14.95 5.98
CA SER A 56 1.28 -13.90 6.15
C SER A 56 1.91 -13.37 4.83
N GLN A 57 1.48 -13.87 3.68
CA GLN A 57 2.10 -13.56 2.38
C GLN A 57 1.81 -12.12 1.87
N ILE A 58 2.67 -11.67 0.94
CA ILE A 58 2.58 -10.34 0.29
C ILE A 58 1.65 -10.40 -0.94
N GLU A 59 1.63 -11.51 -1.64
CA GLU A 59 0.95 -11.64 -2.92
C GLU A 59 -0.57 -11.75 -2.77
N ASN A 60 -1.29 -11.31 -3.81
CA ASN A 60 -2.74 -11.44 -3.93
C ASN A 60 -3.52 -10.87 -2.72
N HIS A 61 -3.08 -9.72 -2.21
CA HIS A 61 -3.64 -9.07 -1.01
C HIS A 61 -3.72 -10.00 0.22
N GLY A 62 -2.77 -10.94 0.32
CA GLY A 62 -2.68 -11.92 1.40
C GLY A 62 -3.55 -13.16 1.22
N ILE A 63 -4.31 -13.29 0.11
CA ILE A 63 -5.16 -14.45 -0.17
C ILE A 63 -4.29 -15.58 -0.74
N LEU A 64 -4.18 -16.65 0.05
CA LEU A 64 -3.48 -17.90 -0.30
C LEU A 64 -4.34 -18.84 -1.16
N GLY A 65 -5.66 -18.73 -1.05
CA GLY A 65 -6.61 -19.53 -1.82
C GLY A 65 -8.02 -19.45 -1.24
N TYR A 66 -8.84 -20.47 -1.51
CA TYR A 66 -10.24 -20.55 -1.10
C TYR A 66 -10.54 -21.89 -0.43
N TYR A 67 -11.26 -21.82 0.70
CA TYR A 67 -11.66 -22.95 1.52
C TYR A 67 -13.19 -23.12 1.52
N LYS A 68 -13.63 -24.31 1.93
CA LYS A 68 -15.05 -24.68 1.98
C LYS A 68 -15.79 -24.14 3.20
N ASP A 69 -15.05 -23.90 4.29
CA ASP A 69 -15.58 -23.42 5.56
C ASP A 69 -14.88 -22.11 5.95
N PHE A 70 -15.46 -21.35 6.86
CA PHE A 70 -14.89 -20.10 7.36
C PHE A 70 -14.58 -20.22 8.85
N LEU A 71 -13.63 -19.40 9.31
CA LEU A 71 -13.20 -19.31 10.70
C LEU A 71 -13.81 -18.09 11.40
N ALA A 72 -13.89 -16.96 10.69
CA ALA A 72 -14.35 -15.70 11.23
C ALA A 72 -14.96 -14.80 10.16
N GLU A 73 -15.68 -13.78 10.59
CA GLU A 73 -16.25 -12.70 9.79
C GLU A 73 -16.24 -11.40 10.59
N ASN A 74 -16.16 -10.25 9.92
CA ASN A 74 -16.20 -8.92 10.56
C ASN A 74 -15.22 -8.77 11.73
N VAL A 75 -13.97 -9.21 11.57
CA VAL A 75 -12.91 -9.13 12.59
C VAL A 75 -11.66 -8.46 12.03
N ILE A 76 -10.76 -8.04 12.92
CA ILE A 76 -9.44 -7.53 12.53
C ILE A 76 -8.45 -8.69 12.58
N THR A 77 -7.54 -8.74 11.61
CA THR A 77 -6.46 -9.72 11.53
C THR A 77 -5.12 -9.01 11.51
N TRP A 78 -4.08 -9.67 12.01
CA TRP A 78 -2.70 -9.22 11.77
C TRP A 78 -1.84 -10.35 11.24
N THR A 79 -0.81 -10.01 10.49
CA THR A 79 0.25 -10.92 10.08
C THR A 79 1.20 -11.16 11.25
N ALA A 80 1.26 -12.39 11.73
CA ALA A 80 1.99 -12.76 12.93
C ALA A 80 3.49 -12.97 12.67
N ASP A 81 3.87 -13.40 11.46
CA ASP A 81 5.25 -13.75 11.11
C ASP A 81 5.63 -13.32 9.69
N GLY A 82 6.94 -13.30 9.44
CA GLY A 82 7.52 -13.03 8.12
C GLY A 82 7.81 -11.56 7.85
N VAL A 83 8.17 -11.26 6.60
CA VAL A 83 8.53 -9.90 6.14
C VAL A 83 7.42 -8.88 6.39
N ASN A 84 6.16 -9.36 6.47
CA ASN A 84 4.96 -8.55 6.72
C ASN A 84 4.48 -8.58 8.17
N ALA A 85 5.29 -9.07 9.12
CA ALA A 85 4.90 -9.08 10.53
C ALA A 85 4.38 -7.69 10.95
N GLY A 86 3.23 -7.67 11.64
CA GLY A 86 2.59 -6.44 12.09
C GLY A 86 1.69 -5.73 11.09
N VAL A 87 1.52 -6.23 9.86
CA VAL A 87 0.47 -5.74 8.94
C VAL A 87 -0.90 -6.11 9.49
N VAL A 88 -1.82 -5.14 9.56
CA VAL A 88 -3.16 -5.29 10.14
C VAL A 88 -4.22 -5.01 9.09
N ASN A 89 -5.26 -5.84 9.02
CA ASN A 89 -6.36 -5.70 8.06
C ASN A 89 -7.71 -5.95 8.74
N PHE A 90 -8.70 -5.13 8.40
CA PHE A 90 -10.10 -5.44 8.72
C PHE A 90 -10.67 -6.39 7.66
N ARG A 91 -11.33 -7.47 8.10
CA ARG A 91 -11.89 -8.51 7.23
C ARG A 91 -13.40 -8.54 7.42
N LYS A 92 -14.12 -7.91 6.49
CA LYS A 92 -15.59 -7.79 6.53
C LYS A 92 -16.30 -9.10 6.19
N GLU A 93 -15.83 -9.79 5.16
CA GLU A 93 -16.45 -11.01 4.66
C GLU A 93 -16.07 -12.24 5.49
N LYS A 94 -16.75 -13.37 5.27
CA LYS A 94 -16.39 -14.66 5.85
C LYS A 94 -15.07 -15.15 5.26
N PHE A 95 -14.14 -15.56 6.11
CA PHE A 95 -12.83 -16.03 5.67
C PHE A 95 -12.25 -17.09 6.60
N PHE A 96 -11.20 -17.74 6.15
CA PHE A 96 -10.33 -18.58 6.97
C PHE A 96 -8.96 -17.92 7.12
N ALA A 97 -8.41 -17.84 8.33
CA ALA A 97 -7.03 -17.38 8.55
C ALA A 97 -6.15 -18.58 8.90
N THR A 98 -4.98 -18.66 8.28
CA THR A 98 -3.96 -19.68 8.61
C THR A 98 -3.14 -19.24 9.83
N SER A 99 -2.31 -20.16 10.34
CA SER A 99 -1.42 -19.95 11.51
C SER A 99 -0.50 -18.73 11.42
N GLY A 100 -0.21 -18.23 10.21
CA GLY A 100 0.57 -17.00 10.00
C GLY A 100 -0.19 -15.71 10.30
N CYS A 101 -1.46 -15.79 10.69
CA CYS A 101 -2.28 -14.65 11.08
C CYS A 101 -2.74 -14.76 12.53
N GLY A 102 -2.94 -13.62 13.19
CA GLY A 102 -3.71 -13.55 14.42
C GLY A 102 -5.06 -12.87 14.21
N ILE A 103 -6.01 -13.10 15.12
CA ILE A 103 -7.39 -12.58 15.04
C ILE A 103 -7.72 -11.74 16.28
N LEU A 104 -8.27 -10.55 16.05
CA LEU A 104 -8.75 -9.63 17.07
C LEU A 104 -10.28 -9.56 16.99
N ILE A 105 -10.95 -10.09 18.02
CA ILE A 105 -12.41 -10.05 18.18
C ILE A 105 -12.75 -8.91 19.13
N SER A 106 -13.63 -8.01 18.74
CA SER A 106 -13.94 -6.86 19.59
C SER A 106 -14.68 -7.26 20.87
N LYS A 107 -14.30 -6.62 21.99
CA LYS A 107 -15.03 -6.72 23.26
C LYS A 107 -16.18 -5.71 23.39
N LYS A 108 -16.09 -4.57 22.69
CA LYS A 108 -17.00 -3.43 22.94
C LYS A 108 -17.34 -2.60 21.71
N TYR A 109 -16.34 -2.22 20.91
CA TYR A 109 -16.52 -1.32 19.77
C TYR A 109 -16.56 -2.10 18.46
N GLN A 110 -17.52 -1.83 17.58
CA GLN A 110 -17.57 -2.55 16.30
C GLN A 110 -16.23 -2.40 15.54
N PRO A 111 -15.57 -3.51 15.17
CA PRO A 111 -14.33 -3.44 14.41
C PRO A 111 -14.61 -2.87 13.02
N ASN A 112 -13.67 -2.07 12.51
CA ASN A 112 -13.75 -1.44 11.20
C ASN A 112 -12.34 -1.07 10.71
N GLU A 113 -12.26 -0.55 9.48
CA GLU A 113 -11.01 -0.14 8.85
C GLU A 113 -10.22 0.88 9.69
N PHE A 114 -10.91 1.83 10.33
CA PHE A 114 -10.30 2.79 11.24
C PHE A 114 -9.47 2.11 12.34
N PHE A 115 -10.01 1.07 13.00
CA PHE A 115 -9.26 0.34 14.02
C PHE A 115 -8.10 -0.45 13.42
N ALA A 116 -8.27 -1.07 12.24
CA ALA A 116 -7.18 -1.78 11.58
C ALA A 116 -6.00 -0.86 11.25
N ILE A 117 -6.28 0.31 10.67
CA ILE A 117 -5.27 1.34 10.37
C ILE A 117 -4.62 1.86 11.66
N ALA A 118 -5.43 2.18 12.68
CA ALA A 118 -4.91 2.70 13.94
C ALA A 118 -3.99 1.72 14.64
N ILE A 119 -4.34 0.42 14.67
CA ILE A 119 -3.50 -0.62 15.26
C ILE A 119 -2.24 -0.80 14.40
N GLY A 120 -2.38 -0.97 13.08
CA GLY A 120 -1.25 -1.19 12.17
C GLY A 120 -0.21 -0.07 12.18
N ASN A 121 -0.61 1.17 12.40
CA ASN A 121 0.32 2.30 12.55
C ASN A 121 1.19 2.22 13.82
N ASN A 122 0.78 1.43 14.82
CA ASN A 122 1.45 1.31 16.10
C ASN A 122 2.05 -0.09 16.35
N THR A 123 2.07 -0.99 15.34
CA THR A 123 2.65 -2.34 15.52
C THR A 123 4.18 -2.38 15.37
N ARG A 124 4.78 -1.42 14.66
CA ARG A 124 6.19 -1.47 14.24
C ARG A 124 7.17 -1.69 15.40
N ASP A 125 6.93 -1.00 16.52
CA ASP A 125 7.82 -1.04 17.68
C ASP A 125 7.63 -2.29 18.55
N HIS A 126 6.62 -3.10 18.23
CA HIS A 126 6.31 -4.37 18.90
C HIS A 126 6.73 -5.59 18.09
N ILE A 127 7.28 -5.40 16.89
CA ILE A 127 7.79 -6.49 16.06
C ILE A 127 9.15 -6.92 16.60
N THR A 128 9.27 -8.18 16.97
CA THR A 128 10.55 -8.79 17.31
C THR A 128 11.38 -8.95 16.04
N PRO A 129 12.57 -8.33 15.96
CA PRO A 129 13.45 -8.47 14.81
C PRO A 129 14.10 -9.86 14.78
N GLY A 130 14.41 -10.34 13.57
CA GLY A 130 15.09 -11.62 13.36
C GLY A 130 15.09 -12.02 11.88
N PRO A 131 15.66 -13.18 11.53
CA PRO A 131 15.60 -13.71 10.17
C PRO A 131 14.16 -13.87 9.67
N ILE A 132 13.26 -14.21 10.59
CA ILE A 132 11.81 -14.19 10.39
C ILE A 132 11.24 -13.26 11.47
N PRO A 133 10.98 -11.97 11.13
CA PRO A 133 10.33 -11.04 12.04
C PRO A 133 8.96 -11.58 12.47
N HIS A 134 8.55 -11.26 13.69
CA HIS A 134 7.26 -11.72 14.19
C HIS A 134 6.65 -10.77 15.22
N LEU A 135 5.32 -10.78 15.30
CA LEU A 135 4.52 -10.06 16.27
C LEU A 135 3.60 -11.07 16.97
N ILE A 136 4.02 -11.50 18.17
CA ILE A 136 3.27 -12.46 18.98
C ILE A 136 2.04 -11.82 19.65
N SER A 137 1.10 -12.66 20.07
CA SER A 137 -0.16 -12.23 20.70
C SER A 137 0.04 -11.38 21.95
N SER A 138 1.05 -11.66 22.78
CA SER A 138 1.33 -10.87 23.99
C SER A 138 1.79 -9.46 23.67
N GLU A 139 2.65 -9.30 22.66
CA GLU A 139 3.12 -8.01 22.17
C GLU A 139 1.98 -7.23 21.48
N MET A 140 1.19 -7.91 20.64
CA MET A 140 -0.01 -7.32 20.05
C MET A 140 -0.96 -6.78 21.13
N ALA A 141 -1.12 -7.48 22.27
CA ALA A 141 -1.95 -7.01 23.37
C ALA A 141 -1.45 -5.69 23.98
N GLN A 142 -0.14 -5.42 23.95
CA GLN A 142 0.47 -4.24 24.53
C GLN A 142 0.43 -3.01 23.61
N VAL A 143 0.15 -3.18 22.32
CA VAL A 143 0.04 -2.08 21.36
C VAL A 143 -0.93 -1.02 21.88
N GLU A 144 -0.44 0.19 22.10
CA GLU A 144 -1.26 1.32 22.52
C GLU A 144 -1.87 2.00 21.29
N LEU A 145 -3.19 2.17 21.29
CA LEU A 145 -3.91 2.86 20.23
C LEU A 145 -4.64 4.09 20.77
N LYS A 146 -4.62 5.14 19.96
CA LYS A 146 -5.46 6.32 20.13
C LYS A 146 -6.65 6.21 19.19
N PHE A 147 -7.86 6.36 19.72
CA PHE A 147 -9.08 6.23 18.92
C PHE A 147 -10.20 7.16 19.35
N THR A 148 -11.02 7.59 18.38
CA THR A 148 -12.28 8.28 18.68
C THR A 148 -13.37 7.24 18.98
N PRO A 149 -14.19 7.41 20.04
CA PRO A 149 -15.37 6.57 20.24
C PRO A 149 -16.52 6.95 19.30
N ASN A 150 -16.42 8.06 18.56
CA ASN A 150 -17.46 8.52 17.64
C ASN A 150 -17.46 7.67 16.36
N ILE A 151 -18.47 6.82 16.18
CA ILE A 151 -18.56 5.91 15.04
C ILE A 151 -18.68 6.63 13.69
N ASN A 152 -19.26 7.83 13.66
CA ASN A 152 -19.35 8.63 12.44
C ASN A 152 -17.98 9.18 12.03
N GLU A 153 -17.15 9.55 13.01
CA GLU A 153 -15.77 9.96 12.75
C GLU A 153 -14.93 8.78 12.26
N GLN A 154 -15.05 7.62 12.92
CA GLN A 154 -14.40 6.38 12.46
C GLN A 154 -14.78 6.06 11.01
N LYS A 155 -16.08 6.08 10.69
CA LYS A 155 -16.60 5.80 9.34
C LYS A 155 -16.06 6.77 8.30
N LYS A 156 -16.00 8.08 8.59
CA LYS A 156 -15.43 9.07 7.66
C LYS A 156 -13.95 8.82 7.39
N ILE A 157 -13.19 8.44 8.41
CA ILE A 157 -11.77 8.09 8.24
C ILE A 157 -11.64 6.80 7.41
N SER A 158 -12.38 5.73 7.75
CA SER A 158 -12.41 4.49 6.98
C SER A 158 -12.70 4.74 5.50
N GLN A 159 -13.75 5.49 5.18
CA GLN A 159 -14.14 5.82 3.81
C GLN A 159 -13.06 6.58 3.04
N LEU A 160 -12.34 7.48 3.72
CA LEU A 160 -11.23 8.20 3.09
C LEU A 160 -10.11 7.24 2.68
N PHE A 161 -9.70 6.35 3.59
CA PHE A 161 -8.64 5.38 3.30
C PHE A 161 -9.07 4.34 2.26
N GLU A 162 -10.29 3.82 2.34
CA GLU A 162 -10.87 2.94 1.31
C GLU A 162 -10.87 3.61 -0.07
N ALA A 163 -11.22 4.90 -0.16
CA ALA A 163 -11.21 5.63 -1.42
C ALA A 163 -9.79 5.80 -2.00
N LEU A 164 -8.81 6.05 -1.13
CA LEU A 164 -7.40 6.16 -1.53
C LEU A 164 -6.85 4.81 -2.01
N GLU A 165 -7.14 3.73 -1.28
CA GLU A 165 -6.71 2.37 -1.63
C GLU A 165 -7.33 1.92 -2.96
N ASN A 166 -8.63 2.16 -3.14
CA ASN A 166 -9.32 1.88 -4.41
C ASN A 166 -8.71 2.66 -5.59
N LEU A 167 -8.26 3.90 -5.37
CA LEU A 167 -7.59 4.69 -6.39
C LEU A 167 -6.20 4.12 -6.70
N ALA A 168 -5.44 3.73 -5.68
CA ALA A 168 -4.12 3.10 -5.84
C ALA A 168 -4.23 1.82 -6.67
N ASN A 169 -5.16 0.91 -6.30
CA ASN A 169 -5.40 -0.35 -7.02
C ASN A 169 -5.73 -0.13 -8.51
N LYS A 170 -6.61 0.83 -8.82
CA LYS A 170 -6.94 1.19 -10.21
C LYS A 170 -5.74 1.71 -11.00
N LEU A 171 -4.84 2.45 -10.34
CA LEU A 171 -3.62 2.94 -10.97
C LEU A 171 -2.62 1.79 -11.22
N GLU A 172 -2.50 0.85 -10.29
CA GLU A 172 -1.67 -0.35 -10.46
C GLU A 172 -2.17 -1.23 -11.61
N GLU A 173 -3.49 -1.44 -11.71
CA GLU A 173 -4.12 -2.15 -12.83
C GLU A 173 -3.78 -1.46 -14.16
N LYS A 174 -3.96 -0.13 -14.23
CA LYS A 174 -3.64 0.65 -15.44
C LYS A 174 -2.16 0.55 -15.82
N ILE A 175 -1.26 0.59 -14.83
CA ILE A 175 0.18 0.41 -15.05
C ILE A 175 0.47 -0.99 -15.60
N SER A 176 -0.19 -2.03 -15.06
CA SER A 176 -0.05 -3.41 -15.54
C SER A 176 -0.48 -3.54 -17.01
N VAL A 177 -1.66 -3.03 -17.36
CA VAL A 177 -2.17 -3.01 -18.75
C VAL A 177 -1.20 -2.29 -19.69
N LEU A 178 -0.69 -1.12 -19.30
CA LEU A 178 0.25 -0.36 -20.12
C LEU A 178 1.60 -1.08 -20.30
N LYS A 179 2.10 -1.78 -19.27
CA LYS A 179 3.31 -2.60 -19.38
C LYS A 179 3.10 -3.76 -20.35
N ASN A 180 1.96 -4.45 -20.25
CA ASN A 180 1.61 -5.53 -21.17
C ASN A 180 1.49 -5.03 -22.61
N LEU A 181 0.80 -3.90 -22.81
CA LEU A 181 0.67 -3.28 -24.13
C LEU A 181 2.01 -2.87 -24.72
N LYS A 182 2.89 -2.26 -23.91
CA LYS A 182 4.26 -1.93 -24.31
C LYS A 182 5.04 -3.18 -24.74
N ASN A 183 4.94 -4.27 -23.98
CA ASN A 183 5.62 -5.52 -24.30
C ASN A 183 5.08 -6.13 -25.60
N ASP A 184 3.76 -6.14 -25.77
CA ASP A 184 3.11 -6.61 -26.99
C ASP A 184 3.53 -5.81 -28.22
N PHE A 185 3.57 -4.48 -28.11
CA PHE A 185 4.07 -3.62 -29.19
C PHE A 185 5.56 -3.85 -29.46
N ASN A 186 6.39 -4.01 -28.43
CA ASN A 186 7.80 -4.32 -28.63
C ASN A 186 8.02 -5.65 -29.38
N ASN A 187 7.15 -6.63 -29.15
CA ASN A 187 7.28 -7.94 -29.79
C ASN A 187 6.63 -8.00 -31.19
N LYS A 188 5.60 -7.18 -31.45
CA LYS A 188 4.79 -7.25 -32.67
C LYS A 188 5.02 -6.10 -33.64
N MET A 189 5.47 -4.93 -33.17
CA MET A 189 5.72 -3.75 -34.03
C MET A 189 7.11 -3.73 -34.66
N PHE A 190 8.02 -4.58 -34.20
CA PHE A 190 9.33 -4.76 -34.82
C PHE A 190 9.35 -6.07 -35.60
N ALA A 191 9.97 -6.03 -36.78
CA ALA A 191 10.14 -7.21 -37.63
C ALA A 191 11.12 -8.18 -36.95
N ASN A 192 10.84 -9.48 -36.99
CA ASN A 192 11.77 -10.50 -36.47
C ASN A 192 12.78 -10.91 -37.55
N LEU A 193 13.89 -11.54 -37.19
CA LEU A 193 14.92 -11.92 -38.18
C LEU A 193 14.44 -12.90 -39.25
N SER A 194 13.26 -13.52 -39.07
CA SER A 194 12.64 -14.42 -40.02
C SER A 194 11.59 -13.75 -40.92
N SER A 195 11.35 -12.44 -40.78
CA SER A 195 10.39 -11.69 -41.59
C SER A 195 10.77 -10.22 -41.69
N ASP A 196 10.77 -9.66 -42.90
CA ASP A 196 10.98 -8.22 -43.12
C ASP A 196 9.73 -7.37 -42.84
N PHE A 197 8.67 -7.99 -42.31
CA PHE A 197 7.41 -7.34 -41.97
C PHE A 197 7.05 -7.56 -40.48
N PRO A 198 6.89 -6.49 -39.69
CA PRO A 198 6.29 -6.57 -38.37
C PRO A 198 4.84 -7.05 -38.44
N SER A 199 4.42 -7.79 -37.41
CA SER A 199 3.06 -8.30 -37.26
C SER A 199 2.01 -7.21 -37.06
N ILE A 200 2.39 -6.06 -36.48
CA ILE A 200 1.53 -4.89 -36.29
C ILE A 200 2.25 -3.65 -36.82
N ARG A 201 1.54 -2.81 -37.57
CA ARG A 201 2.04 -1.50 -38.02
C ARG A 201 0.95 -0.45 -38.02
N PHE A 202 1.36 0.81 -38.02
CA PHE A 202 0.47 1.92 -38.32
C PHE A 202 -0.03 1.85 -39.76
N LYS A 203 -1.30 2.23 -39.96
CA LYS A 203 -1.93 2.28 -41.28
C LYS A 203 -1.11 3.19 -42.21
N GLY A 204 -0.83 2.70 -43.41
CA GLY A 204 -0.05 3.43 -44.44
C GLY A 204 1.39 2.95 -44.62
N PHE A 205 1.98 2.24 -43.64
CA PHE A 205 3.36 1.74 -43.73
C PHE A 205 3.44 0.31 -44.26
N LYS A 206 3.52 0.15 -45.59
CA LYS A 206 3.44 -1.16 -46.27
C LYS A 206 4.77 -1.70 -46.81
N SER A 207 5.85 -0.91 -46.81
CA SER A 207 7.14 -1.34 -47.36
C SER A 207 7.82 -2.40 -46.50
N ALA A 208 8.57 -3.32 -47.11
CA ALA A 208 9.44 -4.23 -46.37
C ALA A 208 10.50 -3.42 -45.58
N TRP A 209 10.88 -3.92 -44.40
CA TRP A 209 12.06 -3.39 -43.72
C TRP A 209 13.35 -3.93 -44.33
N ILE A 210 14.44 -3.21 -44.10
CA ILE A 210 15.77 -3.58 -44.56
C ILE A 210 16.56 -4.03 -43.33
N THR A 211 17.35 -5.09 -43.50
CA THR A 211 18.27 -5.59 -42.46
C THR A 211 19.68 -5.09 -42.76
N ASP A 212 20.34 -4.49 -41.77
CA ASP A 212 21.73 -4.05 -41.87
C ASP A 212 22.47 -4.19 -40.53
N GLN A 213 23.80 -4.20 -40.57
CA GLN A 213 24.64 -4.27 -39.38
C GLN A 213 24.72 -2.89 -38.71
N VAL A 214 24.69 -2.85 -37.37
CA VAL A 214 24.74 -1.59 -36.59
C VAL A 214 25.91 -0.69 -36.99
N LYS A 215 27.09 -1.26 -37.29
CA LYS A 215 28.29 -0.51 -37.72
C LYS A 215 28.14 0.21 -39.07
N ASN A 216 27.21 -0.23 -39.91
CA ASN A 216 26.93 0.40 -41.21
C ASN A 216 25.94 1.57 -41.04
N LEU A 217 25.15 1.57 -39.96
CA LEU A 217 24.15 2.59 -39.65
C LEU A 217 24.65 3.66 -38.67
N PHE A 218 25.57 3.30 -37.77
CA PHE A 218 26.02 4.15 -36.68
C PHE A 218 27.53 4.06 -36.47
N GLU A 219 28.14 5.18 -36.10
CA GLU A 219 29.50 5.18 -35.56
C GLU A 219 29.49 4.66 -34.12
N ILE A 220 30.27 3.61 -33.86
CA ILE A 220 30.33 2.95 -32.56
C ILE A 220 31.54 3.49 -31.79
N SER A 221 31.28 4.23 -30.72
CA SER A 221 32.31 4.75 -29.81
C SER A 221 32.09 4.27 -28.37
N ARG A 222 33.16 4.27 -27.57
CA ARG A 222 33.08 4.00 -26.13
C ARG A 222 32.92 5.32 -25.38
N GLY A 223 32.19 5.28 -24.27
CA GLY A 223 32.13 6.41 -23.35
C GLY A 223 33.52 6.76 -22.80
N GLN A 224 33.76 8.04 -22.55
CA GLN A 224 35.00 8.53 -21.95
C GLN A 224 34.85 8.62 -20.43
N THR A 225 35.87 8.19 -19.69
CA THR A 225 35.95 8.39 -18.24
C THR A 225 36.57 9.75 -17.95
N LEU A 226 35.78 10.67 -17.38
CA LEU A 226 36.29 11.94 -16.89
C LEU A 226 36.88 11.76 -15.48
N THR A 227 38.01 12.42 -15.22
CA THR A 227 38.57 12.49 -13.85
C THR A 227 37.71 13.38 -12.97
N LYS A 228 37.74 13.18 -11.64
CA LYS A 228 36.98 13.98 -10.67
C LYS A 228 37.22 15.49 -10.80
N HIS A 229 38.42 15.90 -11.22
CA HIS A 229 38.80 17.29 -11.44
C HIS A 229 38.17 17.90 -12.71
N GLN A 230 37.82 17.08 -13.70
CA GLN A 230 37.14 17.49 -14.93
C GLN A 230 35.61 17.55 -14.75
N ILE A 231 35.08 16.96 -13.68
CA ILE A 231 33.65 16.96 -13.36
C ILE A 231 33.32 18.20 -12.52
N LYS A 232 32.85 19.27 -13.16
CA LYS A 232 32.19 20.37 -12.45
C LYS A 232 30.75 19.94 -12.14
N THR A 233 30.46 19.58 -10.89
CA THR A 233 29.08 19.33 -10.46
C THR A 233 28.32 20.65 -10.45
N ARG A 234 27.50 20.93 -11.47
CA ARG A 234 26.39 21.87 -11.29
C ARG A 234 25.38 21.23 -10.34
N PRO A 235 24.84 21.93 -9.34
CA PRO A 235 23.62 21.47 -8.68
C PRO A 235 22.56 21.36 -9.78
N VAL A 236 22.08 20.15 -10.04
CA VAL A 236 21.06 19.91 -11.05
C VAL A 236 19.74 20.48 -10.52
N GLU A 237 19.42 21.72 -10.89
CA GLU A 237 18.02 22.13 -10.95
C GLU A 237 17.39 21.38 -12.12
N ARG A 238 16.73 20.26 -11.83
CA ARG A 238 15.89 19.61 -12.84
C ARG A 238 14.73 20.56 -13.13
N GLU A 239 14.74 21.20 -14.30
CA GLU A 239 13.51 21.75 -14.87
C GLU A 239 12.49 20.60 -14.96
N ARG A 240 11.42 20.71 -14.18
CA ARG A 240 10.30 19.79 -14.28
C ARG A 240 9.62 20.06 -15.61
N ILE A 241 9.82 19.17 -16.58
CA ILE A 241 8.97 19.13 -17.76
C ILE A 241 7.53 18.93 -17.27
N HIS A 242 6.72 19.97 -17.43
CA HIS A 242 5.30 19.94 -17.10
C HIS A 242 4.59 19.21 -18.25
N LEU A 243 4.40 17.90 -18.12
CA LEU A 243 3.49 17.17 -19.01
C LEU A 243 2.05 17.59 -18.67
N PRO A 244 1.31 18.25 -19.57
CA PRO A 244 -0.08 18.59 -19.32
C PRO A 244 -0.86 17.26 -19.21
N GLY A 245 -1.32 16.95 -17.99
CA GLY A 245 -2.15 15.76 -17.71
C GLY A 245 -1.57 14.72 -16.76
N LEU A 246 -0.30 14.82 -16.33
CA LEU A 246 0.29 13.87 -15.37
C LEU A 246 0.97 14.61 -14.20
N PHE A 247 0.19 14.98 -13.18
CA PHE A 247 0.71 15.64 -11.99
C PHE A 247 1.31 14.63 -10.99
N ILE A 248 2.53 14.16 -11.24
CA ILE A 248 3.37 13.59 -10.16
C ILE A 248 4.23 14.73 -9.61
N THR A 249 3.71 15.45 -8.61
CA THR A 249 4.44 16.52 -7.91
C THR A 249 4.79 16.09 -6.50
N ASN A 250 6.08 15.91 -6.18
CA ASN A 250 6.50 15.53 -4.83
C ASN A 250 6.59 16.74 -3.87
N LYS A 251 6.04 16.49 -2.65
CA LYS A 251 6.30 17.01 -1.29
C LYS A 251 6.57 18.50 -1.08
N LYS A 252 5.49 19.27 -0.88
CA LYS A 252 5.20 20.03 0.37
C LYS A 252 4.05 21.03 0.21
N SER A 253 3.84 21.56 -0.99
CA SER A 253 2.93 22.69 -1.20
C SER A 253 1.53 22.32 -1.69
N ARG A 254 1.32 21.15 -2.31
CA ARG A 254 -0.02 20.70 -2.76
C ARG A 254 -0.82 19.90 -1.73
N ASN A 255 -0.18 19.32 -0.71
CA ASN A 255 -0.91 18.67 0.38
C ASN A 255 -1.83 19.67 1.10
N ILE A 256 -1.41 20.93 1.22
CA ILE A 256 -2.19 21.95 1.94
C ILE A 256 -3.56 22.17 1.27
N TRP A 257 -3.61 22.32 -0.06
CA TRP A 257 -4.88 22.56 -0.77
C TRP A 257 -5.84 21.36 -0.74
N LEU A 258 -5.32 20.14 -0.89
CA LEU A 258 -6.14 18.92 -0.79
C LEU A 258 -6.65 18.71 0.64
N LEU A 259 -5.79 18.94 1.64
CA LEU A 259 -6.16 18.90 3.05
C LEU A 259 -7.17 19.99 3.41
N GLN A 260 -7.08 21.18 2.81
CA GLN A 260 -8.06 22.25 2.97
C GLN A 260 -9.42 21.89 2.39
N ARG A 261 -9.48 21.21 1.25
CA ARG A 261 -10.74 20.79 0.63
C ARG A 261 -11.40 19.60 1.36
N ILE A 262 -10.59 18.64 1.84
CA ILE A 262 -11.09 17.44 2.53
C ILE A 262 -11.42 17.72 4.00
N PHE A 263 -10.57 18.50 4.68
CA PHE A 263 -10.66 18.74 6.12
C PHE A 263 -11.00 20.18 6.51
N GLY A 264 -10.99 21.13 5.57
CA GLY A 264 -11.38 22.52 5.80
C GLY A 264 -10.33 23.43 6.46
N ALA A 265 -9.08 23.02 6.67
CA ALA A 265 -8.13 23.75 7.52
C ALA A 265 -7.87 25.23 7.14
N LYS A 266 -7.74 26.14 8.11
CA LYS A 266 -7.15 27.48 7.88
C LYS A 266 -5.61 27.37 7.80
N LYS A 267 -4.99 28.27 7.03
CA LYS A 267 -3.58 28.23 6.59
C LYS A 267 -2.55 28.19 7.74
N ASP A 268 -2.93 28.64 8.93
CA ASP A 268 -1.97 29.05 9.98
C ASP A 268 -1.60 27.96 11.01
N ASN A 269 -2.21 26.77 10.97
CA ASN A 269 -1.98 25.72 11.98
C ASN A 269 -0.96 24.62 11.57
N LEU A 270 -0.32 24.71 10.40
CA LEU A 270 0.55 23.65 9.87
C LEU A 270 2.06 23.90 10.02
N PHE A 271 2.45 25.05 10.57
CA PHE A 271 3.85 25.45 10.74
C PHE A 271 4.16 25.82 12.19
N ASN A 272 4.08 24.88 13.15
CA ASN A 272 4.73 25.08 14.46
C ASN A 272 4.94 23.75 15.20
N SER A 273 5.96 22.99 14.80
CA SER A 273 6.70 22.12 15.73
C SER A 273 8.05 21.73 15.12
N ARG A 274 9.09 22.54 15.39
CA ARG A 274 10.52 22.13 15.43
C ARG A 274 11.39 23.35 15.74
N LYS A 275 11.58 23.63 17.03
CA LYS A 275 12.75 24.31 17.60
C LYS A 275 12.89 23.88 19.05
N SER A 276 13.78 22.93 19.32
CA SER A 276 14.55 22.78 20.58
C SER A 276 15.23 21.39 20.64
N TRP A 277 16.29 21.17 19.88
CA TRP A 277 17.27 20.11 20.13
C TRP A 277 18.60 20.50 19.46
N ILE A 278 19.23 21.56 19.97
CA ILE A 278 20.69 21.72 20.07
C ILE A 278 20.91 22.54 21.35
N GLY A 279 21.51 21.91 22.33
CA GLY A 279 21.86 22.41 23.65
C GLY A 279 22.61 21.30 24.35
#